data_AF-A0A652JUB4-F1
#
_entry.id   AF-A0A652JUB4-F1
#
_cell.length_a   1.000
_cell.length_b   1.000
_cell.length_c   1.000
_cell.angle_alpha   90.00
_cell.angle_beta   90.00
_cell.angle_gamma   90.00
#
_symmetry.space_group_name_H-M   'P 1'
#
loop_
_entity.id
_entity.type
_entity.pdbx_description
1 polymer ?
#
loop_
_entity_poly.entity_id
_entity_poly.type
_entity_poly.pdbx_seq_one_letter_code
_entity_poly.pdbx_strand_id
1 'polypeptide(L)'
;MRVEKDSGDPAVARVREAAVAADWATVREVLEARPESENRVELLWAVGDAAGVEQWIPRVIEAEPEAPLPKLVAGIRHISWGWEARTAARASQVSREQFDVFHARLRKAEEWLYEAAEREPGWTSPWYGLQVTGRGLQVGQETARRRFEATVRRDRHHLEAHQQQLQQVCDKWGGSHEEMHAFARDSAFDAPGGTLLGQLVAVAHIEEWLSLDSGPDAAYIRRPEVRTSLNEAADHSYRHPDFVRRGGWNQVLNTFAMAFSLAGDRTGAQECFRATEGRVTEFPWYYLDGSDPAAAYRKQRSSAGR
;
A
#
# COMPACT_ATOMS: atom_id res chain seq x y z
N MET A 1 -17.31 -8.30 13.63
CA MET A 1 -16.41 -7.35 12.96
C MET A 1 -15.11 -8.09 12.67
N ARG A 2 -14.76 -8.26 11.40
CA ARG A 2 -13.61 -9.06 10.95
C ARG A 2 -12.59 -8.08 10.36
N VAL A 3 -11.30 -8.25 10.67
CA VAL A 3 -10.25 -7.57 9.90
C VAL A 3 -10.34 -8.12 8.48
N GLU A 4 -10.64 -7.27 7.53
CA GLU A 4 -10.53 -7.58 6.11
C GLU A 4 -9.04 -7.48 5.77
N LYS A 5 -8.37 -8.64 5.66
CA LYS A 5 -7.02 -8.70 5.08
C LYS A 5 -7.03 -8.34 3.60
N ASP A 6 -8.15 -8.65 2.94
CA ASP A 6 -8.41 -8.47 1.52
C ASP A 6 -9.71 -7.66 1.35
N SER A 7 -9.89 -6.96 0.24
CA SER A 7 -10.99 -6.04 -0.11
C SER A 7 -12.40 -6.66 -0.13
N GLY A 8 -12.51 -7.95 0.16
CA GLY A 8 -13.74 -8.73 0.04
C GLY A 8 -14.02 -9.22 -1.38
N ASP A 9 -13.12 -8.95 -2.33
CA ASP A 9 -13.22 -9.41 -3.71
C ASP A 9 -13.02 -10.95 -3.79
N PRO A 10 -14.01 -11.72 -4.31
CA PRO A 10 -13.90 -13.17 -4.43
C PRO A 10 -12.76 -13.62 -5.34
N ALA A 11 -12.31 -12.79 -6.29
CA ALA A 11 -11.16 -13.10 -7.14
C ALA A 11 -9.86 -13.24 -6.34
N VAL A 12 -9.74 -12.51 -5.22
CA VAL A 12 -8.56 -12.55 -4.34
C VAL A 12 -8.47 -13.90 -3.63
N ALA A 13 -9.59 -14.39 -3.08
CA ALA A 13 -9.64 -15.72 -2.48
C ALA A 13 -9.36 -16.81 -3.53
N ARG A 14 -10.01 -16.73 -4.70
CA ARG A 14 -9.81 -17.68 -5.80
C ARG A 14 -8.36 -17.77 -6.25
N VAL A 15 -7.70 -16.65 -6.49
CA VAL A 15 -6.30 -16.63 -6.97
C VAL A 15 -5.33 -17.13 -5.90
N ARG A 16 -5.60 -16.83 -4.62
CA ARG A 16 -4.80 -17.32 -3.48
C ARG A 16 -4.89 -18.84 -3.35
N GLU A 17 -6.10 -19.40 -3.41
CA GLU A 17 -6.31 -20.85 -3.35
C GLU A 17 -5.63 -21.56 -4.52
N ALA A 18 -5.73 -21.01 -5.73
CA ALA A 18 -5.03 -21.53 -6.90
C ALA A 18 -3.49 -21.49 -6.74
N ALA A 19 -2.95 -20.40 -6.19
CA ALA A 19 -1.52 -20.26 -5.94
C ALA A 19 -1.00 -21.29 -4.92
N VAL A 20 -1.76 -21.55 -3.85
CA VAL A 20 -1.46 -22.60 -2.86
C VAL A 20 -1.52 -24.00 -3.49
N ALA A 21 -2.46 -24.24 -4.39
CA ALA A 21 -2.61 -25.50 -5.12
C ALA A 21 -1.61 -25.69 -6.27
N ALA A 22 -0.73 -24.70 -6.52
CA ALA A 22 0.15 -24.65 -7.69
C ALA A 22 -0.60 -24.75 -9.04
N ASP A 23 -1.85 -24.28 -9.08
CA ASP A 23 -2.68 -24.23 -10.28
C ASP A 23 -2.42 -22.95 -11.06
N TRP A 24 -1.35 -22.97 -11.84
CA TRP A 24 -0.94 -21.83 -12.67
C TRP A 24 -2.01 -21.43 -13.71
N ALA A 25 -2.81 -22.37 -14.23
CA ALA A 25 -3.83 -22.07 -15.22
C ALA A 25 -4.91 -21.15 -14.63
N THR A 26 -5.39 -21.47 -13.42
CA THR A 26 -6.35 -20.61 -12.71
C THR A 26 -5.71 -19.29 -12.27
N VAL A 27 -4.46 -19.31 -11.79
CA VAL A 27 -3.75 -18.06 -11.43
C VAL A 27 -3.67 -17.11 -12.63
N ARG A 28 -3.25 -17.61 -13.79
CA ARG A 28 -3.20 -16.85 -15.04
C ARG A 28 -4.57 -16.28 -15.38
N GLU A 29 -5.59 -17.13 -15.44
CA GLU A 29 -6.95 -16.74 -15.84
C GLU A 29 -7.46 -15.56 -15.00
N VAL A 30 -7.29 -15.65 -13.67
CA VAL A 30 -7.75 -14.59 -12.76
C VAL A 30 -6.95 -13.30 -12.93
N LEU A 31 -5.62 -13.39 -13.10
CA LEU A 31 -4.75 -12.22 -13.28
C LEU A 31 -4.91 -11.54 -14.65
N GLU A 32 -5.26 -12.28 -15.69
CA GLU A 32 -5.50 -11.76 -17.05
C GLU A 32 -6.91 -11.19 -17.19
N ALA A 33 -7.90 -11.72 -16.46
CA ALA A 33 -9.25 -11.18 -16.41
C ALA A 33 -9.30 -9.76 -15.81
N ARG A 34 -8.25 -9.32 -15.08
CA ARG A 34 -8.12 -7.96 -14.56
C ARG A 34 -6.95 -7.23 -15.23
N PRO A 35 -7.19 -6.37 -16.22
CA PRO A 35 -6.11 -5.64 -16.87
C PRO A 35 -5.41 -4.67 -15.90
N GLU A 36 -4.18 -4.26 -16.22
CA GLU A 36 -3.39 -3.32 -15.40
C GLU A 36 -4.13 -2.00 -15.13
N SER A 37 -4.93 -1.51 -16.09
CA SER A 37 -5.75 -0.30 -15.96
C SER A 37 -6.82 -0.39 -14.87
N GLU A 38 -7.14 -1.59 -14.44
CA GLU A 38 -8.11 -1.86 -13.39
C GLU A 38 -7.48 -2.12 -12.02
N ASN A 39 -6.15 -1.93 -11.93
CA ASN A 39 -5.30 -2.21 -10.78
C ASN A 39 -5.45 -3.65 -10.26
N ARG A 40 -4.49 -4.51 -10.63
CA ARG A 40 -4.42 -5.92 -10.19
C ARG A 40 -3.45 -6.17 -9.03
N VAL A 41 -2.98 -5.11 -8.35
CA VAL A 41 -1.98 -5.21 -7.28
C VAL A 41 -2.42 -6.16 -6.17
N GLU A 42 -3.68 -6.09 -5.75
CA GLU A 42 -4.20 -6.98 -4.71
C GLU A 42 -4.16 -8.46 -5.11
N LEU A 43 -4.53 -8.79 -6.36
CA LEU A 43 -4.47 -10.15 -6.88
C LEU A 43 -3.02 -10.65 -6.94
N LEU A 44 -2.09 -9.79 -7.36
CA LEU A 44 -0.66 -10.11 -7.42
C LEU A 44 -0.09 -10.40 -6.03
N TRP A 45 -0.43 -9.59 -5.02
CA TRP A 45 -0.01 -9.84 -3.64
C TRP A 45 -0.64 -11.10 -3.06
N ALA A 46 -1.91 -11.38 -3.37
CA ALA A 46 -2.55 -12.61 -2.92
C ALA A 46 -1.85 -13.87 -3.43
N VAL A 47 -1.32 -13.83 -4.65
CA VAL A 47 -0.42 -14.87 -5.18
C VAL A 47 0.95 -14.81 -4.50
N GLY A 48 1.58 -13.64 -4.44
CA GLY A 48 2.92 -13.49 -3.87
C GLY A 48 3.04 -13.89 -2.39
N ASP A 49 1.99 -13.73 -1.61
CA ASP A 49 1.93 -14.11 -0.19
C ASP A 49 1.62 -15.60 0.02
N ALA A 50 1.26 -16.33 -1.04
CA ALA A 50 1.08 -17.76 -0.95
C ALA A 50 2.45 -18.46 -0.88
N ALA A 51 2.74 -19.05 0.29
CA ALA A 51 3.92 -19.88 0.47
C ALA A 51 3.91 -21.06 -0.51
N GLY A 52 5.07 -21.40 -1.07
CA GLY A 52 5.22 -22.47 -2.06
C GLY A 52 5.25 -21.98 -3.52
N VAL A 53 4.83 -20.75 -3.80
CA VAL A 53 4.92 -20.16 -5.15
C VAL A 53 6.35 -20.16 -5.67
N GLU A 54 7.32 -19.90 -4.79
CA GLU A 54 8.75 -19.94 -5.12
C GLU A 54 9.25 -21.30 -5.64
N GLN A 55 8.50 -22.38 -5.37
CA GLN A 55 8.87 -23.75 -5.75
C GLN A 55 8.35 -24.12 -7.14
N TRP A 56 7.22 -23.58 -7.57
CA TRP A 56 6.58 -23.95 -8.84
C TRP A 56 6.71 -22.87 -9.92
N ILE A 57 6.77 -21.58 -9.57
CA ILE A 57 6.89 -20.50 -10.56
C ILE A 57 8.12 -20.62 -11.47
N PRO A 58 9.30 -21.13 -11.03
CA PRO A 58 10.43 -21.29 -11.94
C PRO A 58 10.16 -22.25 -13.09
N ARG A 59 9.38 -23.33 -12.86
CA ARG A 59 9.01 -24.29 -13.91
C ARG A 59 8.08 -23.67 -14.95
N VAL A 60 7.21 -22.77 -14.51
CA VAL A 60 6.34 -21.99 -15.42
C VAL A 60 7.17 -21.06 -16.28
N ILE A 61 8.15 -20.35 -15.69
CA ILE A 61 9.08 -19.49 -16.44
C ILE A 61 9.89 -20.31 -17.45
N GLU A 62 10.35 -21.50 -17.08
CA GLU A 62 11.09 -22.40 -17.98
C GLU A 62 10.22 -22.89 -19.15
N ALA A 63 8.96 -23.24 -18.89
CA ALA A 63 8.02 -23.65 -19.93
C ALA A 63 7.59 -22.48 -20.84
N GLU A 64 7.62 -21.26 -20.31
CA GLU A 64 7.14 -20.05 -20.99
C GLU A 64 8.14 -18.88 -20.85
N PRO A 65 9.35 -19.01 -21.42
CA PRO A 65 10.44 -18.07 -21.20
C PRO A 65 10.12 -16.68 -21.75
N GLU A 66 9.21 -16.57 -22.71
CA GLU A 66 8.82 -15.29 -23.30
C GLU A 66 7.67 -14.60 -22.56
N ALA A 67 6.93 -15.33 -21.72
CA ALA A 67 5.77 -14.79 -21.04
C ALA A 67 6.19 -13.80 -19.91
N PRO A 68 5.61 -12.59 -19.87
CA PRO A 68 5.91 -11.58 -18.86
C PRO A 68 5.20 -11.83 -17.53
N LEU A 69 3.99 -12.41 -17.55
CA LEU A 69 3.17 -12.61 -16.35
C LEU A 69 3.82 -13.56 -15.31
N PRO A 70 4.41 -14.71 -15.67
CA PRO A 70 5.13 -15.55 -14.70
C PRO A 70 6.30 -14.83 -14.02
N LYS A 71 7.00 -13.95 -14.75
CA LYS A 71 8.12 -13.15 -14.21
C LYS A 71 7.61 -12.11 -13.22
N LEU A 72 6.53 -11.42 -13.55
CA LEU A 72 5.87 -10.50 -12.62
C LEU A 72 5.47 -11.22 -11.32
N VAL A 73 4.82 -12.39 -11.42
CA VAL A 73 4.46 -13.21 -10.25
C VAL A 73 5.70 -13.63 -9.45
N ALA A 74 6.77 -14.07 -10.12
CA ALA A 74 8.02 -14.41 -9.46
C ALA A 74 8.65 -13.21 -8.74
N GLY A 75 8.61 -12.03 -9.35
CA GLY A 75 9.06 -10.78 -8.73
C GLY A 75 8.30 -10.48 -7.44
N ILE A 76 6.97 -10.46 -7.49
CA ILE A 76 6.12 -10.19 -6.31
C ILE A 76 6.32 -11.26 -5.22
N ARG A 77 6.41 -12.55 -5.59
CA ARG A 77 6.73 -13.61 -4.62
C ARG A 77 8.08 -13.40 -3.96
N HIS A 78 9.12 -13.03 -4.70
CA HIS A 78 10.43 -12.78 -4.10
C HIS A 78 10.43 -11.57 -3.16
N ILE A 79 9.59 -10.56 -3.41
CA ILE A 79 9.38 -9.48 -2.45
C ILE A 79 8.76 -10.02 -1.15
N SER A 80 7.60 -10.68 -1.24
CA SER A 80 6.90 -11.21 -0.06
C SER A 80 7.77 -12.18 0.73
N TRP A 81 8.42 -13.11 0.03
CA TRP A 81 9.36 -14.07 0.60
C TRP A 81 10.56 -13.39 1.27
N GLY A 82 11.01 -12.25 0.75
CA GLY A 82 12.02 -11.41 1.41
C GLY A 82 11.53 -10.95 2.79
N TRP A 83 10.34 -10.35 2.85
CA TRP A 83 9.77 -9.83 4.10
C TRP A 83 9.50 -10.94 5.13
N GLU A 84 9.12 -12.15 4.69
CA GLU A 84 9.01 -13.33 5.55
C GLU A 84 10.34 -13.64 6.27
N ALA A 85 11.48 -13.60 5.56
CA ALA A 85 12.80 -13.88 6.15
C ALA A 85 13.27 -12.79 7.13
N ARG A 86 12.98 -11.52 6.81
CA ARG A 86 13.32 -10.40 7.70
C ARG A 86 12.49 -10.44 8.99
N THR A 87 11.31 -11.06 8.95
CA THR A 87 10.25 -11.00 9.96
C THR A 87 9.72 -9.56 10.16
N ALA A 88 8.60 -9.41 10.87
CA ALA A 88 8.06 -8.09 11.24
C ALA A 88 8.83 -7.42 12.40
N ALA A 89 9.91 -8.03 12.90
CA ALA A 89 10.70 -7.50 14.00
C ALA A 89 11.40 -6.18 13.62
N ARG A 90 11.69 -5.35 14.62
CA ARG A 90 12.46 -4.11 14.42
C ARG A 90 13.83 -4.43 13.85
N ALA A 91 14.41 -3.53 13.06
CA ALA A 91 15.74 -3.74 12.44
C ALA A 91 16.84 -4.11 13.45
N SER A 92 16.75 -3.62 14.70
CA SER A 92 17.68 -3.97 15.80
C SER A 92 17.55 -5.40 16.33
N GLN A 93 16.52 -6.14 15.92
CA GLN A 93 16.21 -7.51 16.33
C GLN A 93 16.35 -8.51 15.18
N VAL A 94 16.77 -8.05 14.00
CA VAL A 94 16.97 -8.87 12.80
C VAL A 94 18.47 -9.16 12.68
N SER A 95 18.83 -10.45 12.54
CA SER A 95 20.23 -10.85 12.39
C SER A 95 20.79 -10.36 11.05
N ARG A 96 22.13 -10.24 10.97
CA ARG A 96 22.81 -9.90 9.72
C ARG A 96 22.48 -10.90 8.60
N GLU A 97 22.41 -12.19 8.93
CA GLU A 97 22.06 -13.26 8.00
C GLU A 97 20.63 -13.11 7.46
N GLN A 98 19.67 -12.70 8.30
CA GLN A 98 18.30 -12.41 7.85
C GLN A 98 18.26 -11.21 6.90
N PHE A 99 19.06 -10.17 7.14
CA PHE A 99 19.20 -9.05 6.21
C PHE A 99 19.84 -9.45 4.88
N ASP A 100 20.86 -10.31 4.90
CA ASP A 100 21.52 -10.79 3.69
C ASP A 100 20.55 -11.61 2.83
N VAL A 101 19.75 -12.49 3.44
CA VAL A 101 18.68 -13.25 2.76
C VAL A 101 17.60 -12.31 2.22
N PHE A 102 17.16 -11.34 3.01
CA PHE A 102 16.18 -10.34 2.59
C PHE A 102 16.65 -9.58 1.35
N HIS A 103 17.85 -9.00 1.39
CA HIS A 103 18.40 -8.25 0.26
C HIS A 103 18.65 -9.15 -0.96
N ALA A 104 19.13 -10.38 -0.78
CA ALA A 104 19.30 -11.32 -1.89
C ALA A 104 17.97 -11.60 -2.61
N ARG A 105 16.89 -11.84 -1.85
CA ARG A 105 15.54 -12.05 -2.40
C ARG A 105 15.00 -10.80 -3.10
N LEU A 106 15.19 -9.60 -2.53
CA LEU A 106 14.77 -8.37 -3.19
C LEU A 106 15.52 -8.11 -4.49
N ARG A 107 16.84 -8.37 -4.55
CA ARG A 107 17.60 -8.26 -5.82
C ARG A 107 17.09 -9.24 -6.86
N LYS A 108 16.78 -10.48 -6.46
CA LYS A 108 16.17 -11.47 -7.35
C LYS A 108 14.78 -11.04 -7.81
N ALA A 109 14.01 -10.35 -6.97
CA ALA A 109 12.76 -9.73 -7.38
C ALA A 109 13.01 -8.67 -8.47
N GLU A 110 13.99 -7.78 -8.29
CA GLU A 110 14.29 -6.74 -9.29
C GLU A 110 14.64 -7.31 -10.66
N GLU A 111 15.42 -8.41 -10.73
CA GLU A 111 15.71 -9.11 -11.98
C GLU A 111 14.43 -9.46 -12.74
N TRP A 112 13.50 -10.16 -12.08
CA TRP A 112 12.24 -10.57 -12.69
C TRP A 112 11.32 -9.39 -13.03
N LEU A 113 11.30 -8.35 -12.20
CA LEU A 113 10.48 -7.17 -12.43
C LEU A 113 11.01 -6.33 -13.60
N TYR A 114 12.31 -6.18 -13.76
CA TYR A 114 12.88 -5.51 -14.93
C TYR A 114 12.63 -6.31 -16.21
N GLU A 115 12.80 -7.64 -16.20
CA GLU A 115 12.47 -8.47 -17.36
C GLU A 115 10.98 -8.37 -17.73
N ALA A 116 10.08 -8.35 -16.74
CA ALA A 116 8.65 -8.14 -16.98
C ALA A 116 8.37 -6.74 -17.55
N ALA A 117 9.03 -5.69 -17.03
CA ALA A 117 8.88 -4.32 -17.51
C ALA A 117 9.43 -4.10 -18.93
N GLU A 118 10.50 -4.80 -19.31
CA GLU A 118 11.08 -4.75 -20.65
C GLU A 118 10.16 -5.42 -21.68
N ARG A 119 9.60 -6.58 -21.31
CA ARG A 119 8.67 -7.34 -22.17
C ARG A 119 7.31 -6.67 -22.31
N GLU A 120 6.84 -6.04 -21.24
CA GLU A 120 5.57 -5.33 -21.20
C GLU A 120 5.75 -3.89 -20.71
N PRO A 121 6.25 -2.98 -21.58
CA PRO A 121 6.48 -1.59 -21.21
C PRO A 121 5.20 -0.85 -20.82
N GLY A 122 4.00 -1.38 -21.10
CA GLY A 122 2.74 -0.77 -20.68
C GLY A 122 2.33 -1.08 -19.24
N TRP A 123 2.95 -2.07 -18.58
CA TRP A 123 2.49 -2.53 -17.27
C TRP A 123 2.96 -1.64 -16.12
N THR A 124 2.07 -1.37 -15.18
CA THR A 124 2.34 -0.56 -14.00
C THR A 124 2.94 -1.41 -12.87
N SER A 125 2.45 -2.63 -12.71
CA SER A 125 2.79 -3.54 -11.61
C SER A 125 4.30 -3.83 -11.46
N PRO A 126 5.10 -4.03 -12.53
CA PRO A 126 6.54 -4.20 -12.39
C PRO A 126 7.23 -3.00 -11.72
N TRP A 127 6.86 -1.77 -12.12
CA TRP A 127 7.43 -0.54 -11.57
C TRP A 127 6.98 -0.27 -10.14
N TYR A 128 5.73 -0.61 -9.82
CA TYR A 128 5.26 -0.61 -8.43
C TYR A 128 6.05 -1.60 -7.57
N GLY A 129 6.26 -2.83 -8.03
CA GLY A 129 7.12 -3.81 -7.35
C GLY A 129 8.55 -3.29 -7.13
N LEU A 130 9.13 -2.62 -8.13
CA LEU A 130 10.45 -1.99 -8.02
C LEU A 130 10.50 -0.83 -6.99
N GLN A 131 9.39 -0.12 -6.75
CA GLN A 131 9.33 0.85 -5.66
C GLN A 131 9.40 0.15 -4.29
N VAL A 132 8.70 -0.97 -4.14
CA VAL A 132 8.68 -1.77 -2.90
C VAL A 132 10.06 -2.37 -2.63
N THR A 133 10.72 -2.97 -3.63
CA THR A 133 12.11 -3.45 -3.49
C THR A 133 13.05 -2.30 -3.20
N GLY A 134 12.86 -1.15 -3.86
CA GLY A 134 13.69 0.04 -3.71
C GLY A 134 13.76 0.52 -2.26
N ARG A 135 12.61 0.60 -1.58
CA ARG A 135 12.58 0.97 -0.15
C ARG A 135 13.26 -0.08 0.73
N GLY A 136 13.03 -1.37 0.45
CA GLY A 136 13.67 -2.46 1.20
C GLY A 136 15.20 -2.51 1.02
N LEU A 137 15.69 -2.24 -0.19
CA LEU A 137 17.10 -2.16 -0.55
C LEU A 137 17.73 -0.80 -0.24
N GLN A 138 16.93 0.18 0.19
CA GLN A 138 17.36 1.55 0.47
C GLN A 138 18.05 2.22 -0.72
N VAL A 139 17.47 2.08 -1.92
CA VAL A 139 17.97 2.79 -3.10
C VAL A 139 17.86 4.31 -2.85
N GLY A 140 18.79 5.07 -3.42
CA GLY A 140 18.79 6.53 -3.26
C GLY A 140 17.53 7.19 -3.81
N GLN A 141 17.23 8.40 -3.32
CA GLN A 141 16.05 9.20 -3.67
C GLN A 141 15.83 9.34 -5.18
N GLU A 142 16.90 9.52 -5.96
CA GLU A 142 16.81 9.64 -7.41
C GLU A 142 16.27 8.36 -8.07
N THR A 143 16.77 7.19 -7.68
CA THR A 143 16.32 5.90 -8.22
C THR A 143 14.86 5.63 -7.82
N ALA A 144 14.51 5.91 -6.57
CA ALA A 144 13.14 5.74 -6.09
C ALA A 144 12.16 6.64 -6.86
N ARG A 145 12.49 7.93 -7.03
CA ARG A 145 11.70 8.87 -7.83
C ARG A 145 11.54 8.41 -9.28
N ARG A 146 12.60 7.95 -9.94
CA ARG A 146 12.51 7.44 -11.33
C ARG A 146 11.58 6.23 -11.46
N ARG A 147 11.56 5.34 -10.45
CA ARG A 147 10.65 4.19 -10.40
C ARG A 147 9.21 4.62 -10.18
N PHE A 148 8.97 5.57 -9.29
CA PHE A 148 7.66 6.20 -9.10
C PHE A 148 7.15 6.87 -10.38
N GLU A 149 7.97 7.72 -11.01
CA GLU A 149 7.65 8.39 -12.27
C GLU A 149 7.31 7.39 -13.40
N ALA A 150 7.99 6.24 -13.42
CA ALA A 150 7.67 5.19 -14.37
C ALA A 150 6.28 4.59 -14.14
N THR A 151 5.86 4.38 -12.90
CA THR A 151 4.48 3.96 -12.60
C THR A 151 3.48 5.04 -13.02
N VAL A 152 3.66 6.30 -12.62
CA VAL A 152 2.65 7.35 -12.87
C VAL A 152 2.56 7.80 -14.32
N ARG A 153 3.58 7.53 -15.15
CA ARG A 153 3.46 7.65 -16.61
C ARG A 153 2.45 6.68 -17.22
N ARG A 154 2.18 5.56 -16.56
CA ARG A 154 1.27 4.50 -17.04
C ARG A 154 -0.09 4.59 -16.37
N ASP A 155 -0.09 4.84 -15.06
CA ASP A 155 -1.29 5.11 -14.27
C ASP A 155 -1.03 6.28 -13.33
N ARG A 156 -1.48 7.47 -13.76
CA ARG A 156 -1.27 8.74 -13.05
C ARG A 156 -1.85 8.73 -11.63
N HIS A 157 -2.90 7.96 -11.37
CA HIS A 157 -3.61 8.01 -10.09
C HIS A 157 -3.46 6.72 -9.27
N HIS A 158 -2.43 5.92 -9.57
CA HIS A 158 -2.15 4.67 -8.89
C HIS A 158 -1.86 4.89 -7.39
N LEU A 159 -2.82 4.60 -6.53
CA LEU A 159 -2.76 4.92 -5.10
C LEU A 159 -1.52 4.32 -4.42
N GLU A 160 -1.28 3.01 -4.59
CA GLU A 160 -0.24 2.30 -3.85
C GLU A 160 1.16 2.81 -4.22
N ALA A 161 1.38 3.23 -5.47
CA ALA A 161 2.64 3.85 -5.90
C ALA A 161 2.84 5.22 -5.25
N HIS A 162 1.80 6.06 -5.18
CA HIS A 162 1.90 7.32 -4.45
C HIS A 162 2.16 7.10 -2.96
N GLN A 163 1.59 6.06 -2.36
CA GLN A 163 1.89 5.69 -0.98
C GLN A 163 3.35 5.25 -0.80
N GLN A 164 3.91 4.49 -1.76
CA GLN A 164 5.33 4.13 -1.73
C GLN A 164 6.22 5.37 -1.79
N GLN A 165 5.91 6.30 -2.70
CA GLN A 165 6.68 7.53 -2.86
C GLN A 165 6.52 8.47 -1.66
N LEU A 166 5.32 8.58 -1.08
CA LEU A 166 5.10 9.35 0.16
C LEU A 166 6.00 8.85 1.29
N GLN A 167 6.09 7.53 1.49
CA GLN A 167 7.00 6.95 2.47
C GLN A 167 8.46 7.26 2.14
N GLN A 168 8.85 7.24 0.87
CA GLN A 168 10.22 7.50 0.45
C GLN A 168 10.67 8.94 0.77
N VAL A 169 9.75 9.91 0.73
CA VAL A 169 10.04 11.32 1.06
C VAL A 169 9.81 11.67 2.54
N CYS A 170 9.42 10.71 3.38
CA CYS A 170 9.42 10.91 4.83
C CYS A 170 10.85 11.14 5.35
N ASP A 171 10.97 11.92 6.43
CA ASP A 171 12.24 12.20 7.13
C ASP A 171 13.06 10.93 7.46
N LYS A 172 12.38 9.87 7.93
CA LYS A 172 12.98 8.57 8.26
C LYS A 172 13.65 7.84 7.07
N TRP A 173 13.44 8.32 5.84
CA TRP A 173 14.04 7.79 4.60
C TRP A 173 14.89 8.84 3.87
N GLY A 174 15.27 9.93 4.55
CA GLY A 174 16.14 10.97 4.01
C GLY A 174 15.42 12.08 3.23
N GLY A 175 14.11 12.20 3.38
CA GLY A 175 13.35 13.39 2.98
C GLY A 175 13.11 14.32 4.17
N SER A 176 11.94 14.98 4.20
CA SER A 176 11.55 15.91 5.27
C SER A 176 10.03 15.99 5.41
N HIS A 177 9.54 16.50 6.54
CA HIS A 177 8.10 16.73 6.71
C HIS A 177 7.54 17.74 5.70
N GLU A 178 8.31 18.77 5.34
CA GLU A 178 7.93 19.74 4.32
C GLU A 178 7.74 19.07 2.95
N GLU A 179 8.72 18.29 2.49
CA GLU A 179 8.63 17.56 1.22
C GLU A 179 7.50 16.53 1.23
N MET A 180 7.29 15.82 2.33
CA MET A 180 6.21 14.85 2.48
C MET A 180 4.83 15.49 2.37
N HIS A 181 4.60 16.61 3.08
CA HIS A 181 3.32 17.33 3.01
C HIS A 181 3.08 17.98 1.66
N ALA A 182 4.12 18.56 1.05
CA ALA A 182 4.05 19.10 -0.30
C ALA A 182 3.66 18.00 -1.29
N PHE A 183 4.39 16.87 -1.30
CA PHE A 183 4.07 15.74 -2.17
C PHE A 183 2.65 15.22 -1.98
N ALA A 184 2.19 15.10 -0.72
CA ALA A 184 0.84 14.64 -0.41
C ALA A 184 -0.24 15.61 -0.94
N ARG A 185 -0.05 16.92 -0.76
CA ARG A 185 -0.98 17.94 -1.27
C ARG A 185 -0.98 17.99 -2.79
N ASP A 186 0.19 18.05 -3.42
CA ASP A 186 0.31 18.12 -4.88
C ASP A 186 -0.35 16.88 -5.52
N SER A 187 -0.04 15.68 -5.02
CA SER A 187 -0.64 14.43 -5.50
C SER A 187 -2.17 14.40 -5.36
N ALA A 188 -2.71 14.94 -4.27
CA ALA A 188 -4.15 14.96 -4.02
C ALA A 188 -4.87 16.00 -4.88
N PHE A 189 -4.37 17.23 -4.93
CA PHE A 189 -5.08 18.37 -5.51
C PHE A 189 -4.80 18.60 -7.00
N ASP A 190 -3.69 18.08 -7.55
CA ASP A 190 -3.46 18.06 -9.01
C ASP A 190 -4.26 16.94 -9.71
N ALA A 191 -4.71 15.94 -8.95
CA ALA A 191 -5.60 14.91 -9.44
C ALA A 191 -7.06 15.40 -9.47
N PRO A 192 -7.91 14.85 -10.36
CA PRO A 192 -9.35 15.11 -10.32
C PRO A 192 -9.96 14.79 -8.95
N GLY A 193 -11.01 15.52 -8.58
CA GLY A 193 -11.78 15.24 -7.37
C GLY A 193 -12.40 13.84 -7.43
N GLY A 194 -12.55 13.20 -6.27
CA GLY A 194 -13.10 11.84 -6.14
C GLY A 194 -12.06 10.73 -6.36
N THR A 195 -10.79 11.07 -6.57
CA THR A 195 -9.72 10.07 -6.59
C THR A 195 -9.38 9.59 -5.17
N LEU A 196 -8.68 8.45 -5.09
CA LEU A 196 -8.21 7.90 -3.82
C LEU A 196 -7.01 8.69 -3.24
N LEU A 197 -6.39 9.59 -4.01
CA LEU A 197 -5.13 10.25 -3.66
C LEU A 197 -5.26 11.27 -2.51
N GLY A 198 -6.47 11.75 -2.21
CA GLY A 198 -6.70 12.58 -1.01
C GLY A 198 -6.30 11.86 0.29
N GLN A 199 -6.27 10.53 0.29
CA GLN A 199 -5.74 9.75 1.40
C GLN A 199 -4.31 10.14 1.79
N LEU A 200 -3.47 10.54 0.84
CA LEU A 200 -2.06 10.86 1.08
C LEU A 200 -1.89 12.00 2.09
N VAL A 201 -2.79 12.98 2.08
CA VAL A 201 -2.80 14.09 3.05
C VAL A 201 -3.04 13.55 4.47
N ALA A 202 -4.00 12.63 4.62
CA ALA A 202 -4.25 11.99 5.90
C ALA A 202 -3.06 11.13 6.36
N VAL A 203 -2.42 10.40 5.45
CA VAL A 203 -1.21 9.62 5.76
C VAL A 203 -0.05 10.52 6.18
N ALA A 204 0.18 11.65 5.49
CA ALA A 204 1.25 12.59 5.84
C ALA A 204 1.09 13.14 7.25
N HIS A 205 -0.12 13.54 7.64
CA HIS A 205 -0.41 13.98 9.01
C HIS A 205 -0.25 12.84 10.05
N ILE A 206 -0.63 11.61 9.71
CA ILE A 206 -0.40 10.44 10.59
C ILE A 206 1.10 10.17 10.76
N GLU A 207 1.90 10.27 9.70
CA GLU A 207 3.35 10.04 9.74
C GLU A 207 4.08 11.12 10.55
N GLU A 208 3.71 12.39 10.44
CA GLU A 208 4.24 13.45 11.32
C GLU A 208 3.77 13.27 12.76
N TRP A 209 2.52 12.86 12.98
CA TRP A 209 2.06 12.50 14.32
C TRP A 209 2.90 11.35 14.93
N LEU A 210 3.25 10.34 14.13
CA LEU A 210 4.08 9.20 14.55
C LEU A 210 5.56 9.55 14.78
N SER A 211 6.07 10.64 14.19
CA SER A 211 7.47 11.06 14.37
C SER A 211 7.69 11.87 15.66
N LEU A 212 6.60 12.31 16.30
CA LEU A 212 6.62 13.17 17.48
C LEU A 212 6.48 12.36 18.77
N ASP A 213 7.08 12.88 19.85
CA ASP A 213 6.90 12.34 21.19
C ASP A 213 5.45 12.55 21.69
N SER A 214 5.06 11.73 22.68
CA SER A 214 3.78 11.87 23.38
C SER A 214 3.63 13.26 24.02
N GLY A 215 2.54 13.95 23.70
CA GLY A 215 2.27 15.34 24.07
C GLY A 215 2.35 16.26 22.86
N PRO A 216 3.56 16.51 22.31
CA PRO A 216 3.74 17.22 21.04
C PRO A 216 2.94 16.63 19.87
N ASP A 217 2.85 15.30 19.78
CA ASP A 217 2.06 14.57 18.79
C ASP A 217 0.58 15.01 18.81
N ALA A 218 -0.05 15.00 19.99
CA ALA A 218 -1.42 15.37 20.21
C ALA A 218 -1.63 16.88 20.00
N ALA A 219 -0.66 17.71 20.39
CA ALA A 219 -0.70 19.15 20.16
C ALA A 219 -0.62 19.47 18.66
N TYR A 220 0.17 18.73 17.88
CA TYR A 220 0.28 18.86 16.43
C TYR A 220 -1.02 18.44 15.72
N ILE A 221 -1.47 17.20 15.90
CA ILE A 221 -2.56 16.64 15.09
C ILE A 221 -3.91 17.34 15.37
N ARG A 222 -4.05 17.99 16.54
CA ARG A 222 -5.25 18.75 16.93
C ARG A 222 -5.21 20.23 16.51
N ARG A 223 -4.17 20.67 15.80
CA ARG A 223 -4.10 22.05 15.27
C ARG A 223 -5.28 22.33 14.33
N PRO A 224 -5.88 23.53 14.38
CA PRO A 224 -6.94 23.92 13.46
C PRO A 224 -6.55 23.72 11.99
N GLU A 225 -5.31 24.01 11.64
CA GLU A 225 -4.79 23.92 10.27
C GLU A 225 -4.74 22.47 9.77
N VAL A 226 -4.36 21.52 10.65
CA VAL A 226 -4.39 20.08 10.32
C VAL A 226 -5.82 19.61 10.09
N ARG A 227 -6.77 20.05 10.93
CA ARG A 227 -8.18 19.70 10.76
C ARG A 227 -8.76 20.27 9.46
N THR A 228 -8.40 21.50 9.10
CA THR A 228 -8.78 22.10 7.81
C THR A 228 -8.20 21.28 6.66
N SER A 229 -6.90 20.98 6.68
CA SER A 229 -6.22 20.17 5.66
C SER A 229 -6.88 18.80 5.46
N LEU A 230 -7.21 18.10 6.55
CA LEU A 230 -7.91 16.81 6.49
C LEU A 230 -9.31 16.92 5.89
N ASN A 231 -10.06 17.99 6.19
CA ASN A 231 -11.38 18.20 5.62
C ASN A 231 -11.32 18.59 4.13
N GLU A 232 -10.39 19.46 3.72
CA GLU A 232 -10.15 19.77 2.31
C GLU A 232 -9.83 18.50 1.50
N ALA A 233 -8.96 17.64 2.02
CA ALA A 233 -8.61 16.39 1.37
C ALA A 233 -9.77 15.38 1.34
N ALA A 234 -10.62 15.35 2.38
CA ALA A 234 -11.82 14.53 2.41
C ALA A 234 -12.85 14.99 1.36
N ASP A 235 -13.06 16.30 1.25
CA ASP A 235 -13.97 16.96 0.31
C ASP A 235 -13.55 16.73 -1.15
N HIS A 236 -12.24 16.77 -1.41
CA HIS A 236 -11.66 16.45 -2.73
C HIS A 236 -11.55 14.95 -3.01
N SER A 237 -11.80 14.08 -2.03
CA SER A 237 -11.68 12.62 -2.15
C SER A 237 -13.01 11.92 -1.85
N TYR A 238 -13.15 11.23 -0.72
CA TYR A 238 -14.28 10.32 -0.47
C TYR A 238 -15.64 11.00 -0.33
N ARG A 239 -15.68 12.33 -0.10
CA ARG A 239 -16.91 13.12 -0.08
C ARG A 239 -17.26 13.73 -1.43
N HIS A 240 -16.33 13.72 -2.39
CA HIS A 240 -16.57 14.24 -3.72
C HIS A 240 -17.67 13.41 -4.43
N PRO A 241 -18.58 14.02 -5.20
CA PRO A 241 -19.67 13.30 -5.88
C PRO A 241 -19.18 12.21 -6.85
N ASP A 242 -17.99 12.38 -7.42
CA ASP A 242 -17.40 11.42 -8.37
C ASP A 242 -16.62 10.28 -7.70
N PHE A 243 -16.60 10.21 -6.36
CA PHE A 243 -15.89 9.15 -5.65
C PHE A 243 -16.54 7.78 -5.89
N VAL A 244 -15.76 6.84 -6.40
CA VAL A 244 -16.20 5.46 -6.67
C VAL A 244 -15.65 4.50 -5.63
N ARG A 245 -16.52 3.66 -5.04
CA ARG A 245 -16.13 2.59 -4.10
C ARG A 245 -15.51 1.39 -4.83
N ARG A 246 -14.36 1.61 -5.49
CA ARG A 246 -13.56 0.60 -6.19
C ARG A 246 -12.11 0.63 -5.69
N GLY A 247 -11.45 -0.53 -5.67
CA GLY A 247 -10.06 -0.65 -5.22
C GLY A 247 -9.90 -0.28 -3.74
N GLY A 248 -8.90 0.54 -3.42
CA GLY A 248 -8.53 0.92 -2.05
C GLY A 248 -9.50 1.83 -1.28
N TRP A 249 -10.74 2.03 -1.75
CA TRP A 249 -11.71 2.96 -1.14
C TRP A 249 -11.95 2.71 0.36
N ASN A 250 -11.99 1.44 0.79
CA ASN A 250 -12.20 1.10 2.20
C ASN A 250 -10.98 1.50 3.06
N GLN A 251 -9.78 1.33 2.51
CA GLN A 251 -8.53 1.77 3.14
C GLN A 251 -8.52 3.31 3.29
N VAL A 252 -8.96 4.05 2.26
CA VAL A 252 -9.08 5.51 2.31
C VAL A 252 -9.95 5.94 3.50
N LEU A 253 -11.16 5.38 3.62
CA LEU A 253 -12.06 5.71 4.74
C LEU A 253 -11.49 5.31 6.10
N ASN A 254 -10.82 4.16 6.21
CA ASN A 254 -10.16 3.74 7.44
C ASN A 254 -9.01 4.70 7.83
N THR A 255 -8.27 5.23 6.85
CA THR A 255 -7.23 6.25 7.07
C THR A 255 -7.81 7.57 7.54
N PHE A 256 -8.84 8.09 6.89
CA PHE A 256 -9.51 9.30 7.34
C PHE A 256 -10.17 9.12 8.71
N ALA A 257 -10.79 7.96 8.98
CA ALA A 257 -11.36 7.65 10.28
C ALA A 257 -10.31 7.76 11.40
N MET A 258 -9.12 7.19 11.19
CA MET A 258 -8.02 7.31 12.14
C MET A 258 -7.55 8.77 12.28
N ALA A 259 -7.27 9.45 11.17
CA ALA A 259 -6.78 10.83 11.18
C ALA A 259 -7.75 11.80 11.89
N PHE A 260 -9.04 11.75 11.55
CA PHE A 260 -10.06 12.57 12.21
C PHE A 260 -10.21 12.23 13.70
N SER A 261 -10.11 10.95 14.07
CA SER A 261 -10.16 10.54 15.48
C SER A 261 -9.00 11.13 16.27
N LEU A 262 -7.77 11.10 15.73
CA LEU A 262 -6.59 11.69 16.35
C LEU A 262 -6.70 13.22 16.44
N ALA A 263 -7.18 13.87 15.37
CA ALA A 263 -7.40 15.31 15.32
C ALA A 263 -8.55 15.81 16.21
N GLY A 264 -9.36 14.90 16.78
CA GLY A 264 -10.54 15.25 17.57
C GLY A 264 -11.73 15.75 16.74
N ASP A 265 -11.72 15.50 15.44
CA ASP A 265 -12.87 15.74 14.55
C ASP A 265 -13.88 14.61 14.66
N ARG A 266 -14.76 14.70 15.67
CA ARG A 266 -15.78 13.67 15.90
C ARG A 266 -16.73 13.50 14.73
N THR A 267 -17.12 14.58 14.05
CA THR A 267 -18.07 14.53 12.94
C THR A 267 -17.46 13.82 11.75
N GLY A 268 -16.24 14.19 11.34
CA GLY A 268 -15.52 13.50 10.26
C GLY A 268 -15.22 12.03 10.58
N ALA A 269 -14.85 11.74 11.83
CA ALA A 269 -14.60 10.36 12.26
C ALA A 269 -15.88 9.50 12.20
N GLN A 270 -17.00 10.00 12.73
CA GLN A 270 -18.31 9.29 12.71
C GLN A 270 -18.78 9.00 11.28
N GLU A 271 -18.63 9.97 10.38
CA GLU A 271 -18.94 9.81 8.97
C GLU A 271 -18.16 8.62 8.37
N CYS A 272 -16.84 8.60 8.56
CA CYS A 272 -15.99 7.52 8.05
C CYS A 272 -16.37 6.16 8.66
N PHE A 273 -16.55 6.08 9.99
CA PHE A 273 -16.93 4.83 10.67
C PHE A 273 -18.29 4.28 10.25
N ARG A 274 -19.21 5.16 9.84
CA ARG A 274 -20.49 4.77 9.26
C ARG A 274 -20.30 4.24 7.84
N ALA A 275 -19.50 4.93 7.03
CA ALA A 275 -19.25 4.59 5.63
C ALA A 275 -18.49 3.28 5.43
N THR A 276 -17.61 2.90 6.35
CA THR A 276 -16.92 1.59 6.31
C THR A 276 -17.84 0.42 6.67
N GLU A 277 -18.98 0.69 7.33
CA GLU A 277 -19.94 -0.32 7.80
C GLU A 277 -19.29 -1.36 8.74
N GLY A 278 -18.21 -0.97 9.44
CA GLY A 278 -17.45 -1.86 10.32
C GLY A 278 -16.45 -2.76 9.60
N ARG A 279 -16.17 -2.53 8.31
CA ARG A 279 -15.04 -3.13 7.61
C ARG A 279 -13.75 -2.44 8.04
N VAL A 280 -12.81 -3.24 8.54
CA VAL A 280 -11.54 -2.75 9.09
C VAL A 280 -10.40 -3.30 8.26
N THR A 281 -9.53 -2.41 7.80
CA THR A 281 -8.27 -2.74 7.13
C THR A 281 -7.12 -2.82 8.13
N GLU A 282 -6.03 -3.50 7.80
CA GLU A 282 -4.84 -3.54 8.68
C GLU A 282 -4.17 -2.16 8.77
N PHE A 283 -3.85 -1.54 7.63
CA PHE A 283 -3.45 -0.14 7.55
C PHE A 283 -4.69 0.77 7.63
N PRO A 284 -4.66 1.88 8.40
CA PRO A 284 -3.54 2.37 9.21
C PRO A 284 -3.53 1.85 10.65
N TRP A 285 -4.52 1.05 11.04
CA TRP A 285 -4.80 0.74 12.44
C TRP A 285 -3.68 -0.02 13.15
N TYR A 286 -2.82 -0.73 12.41
CA TYR A 286 -1.61 -1.33 12.97
C TYR A 286 -0.68 -0.30 13.65
N TYR A 287 -0.75 0.98 13.27
CA TYR A 287 0.02 2.04 13.93
C TYR A 287 -0.42 2.27 15.38
N LEU A 288 -1.69 2.02 15.70
CA LEU A 288 -2.21 2.15 17.07
C LEU A 288 -2.12 0.83 17.83
N ASP A 289 -2.37 -0.29 17.15
CA ASP A 289 -2.22 -1.63 17.71
C ASP A 289 -1.86 -2.62 16.60
N GLY A 290 -0.57 -2.94 16.49
CA GLY A 290 -0.07 -3.88 15.48
C GLY A 290 -0.53 -5.32 15.71
N SER A 291 -0.98 -5.68 16.92
CA SER A 291 -1.43 -7.03 17.25
C SER A 291 -2.92 -7.25 17.03
N ASP A 292 -3.75 -6.21 17.26
CA ASP A 292 -5.17 -6.21 16.95
C ASP A 292 -5.61 -4.87 16.35
N PRO A 293 -5.38 -4.65 15.03
CA PRO A 293 -5.87 -3.47 14.32
C PRO A 293 -7.39 -3.24 14.48
N ALA A 294 -8.19 -4.32 14.62
CA ALA A 294 -9.61 -4.18 14.87
C ALA A 294 -9.94 -3.69 16.28
N ALA A 295 -9.13 -3.98 17.31
CA ALA A 295 -9.29 -3.38 18.63
C ALA A 295 -9.05 -1.88 18.59
N ALA A 296 -8.00 -1.43 17.91
CA ALA A 296 -7.72 0.00 17.71
C ALA A 296 -8.90 0.71 17.03
N TYR A 297 -9.42 0.14 15.94
CA TYR A 297 -10.62 0.64 15.27
C TYR A 297 -11.82 0.72 16.22
N ARG A 298 -12.13 -0.36 16.96
CA ARG A 298 -13.29 -0.39 17.90
C ARG A 298 -13.18 0.68 18.97
N LYS A 299 -11.98 0.87 19.51
CA LYS A 299 -11.69 1.87 20.54
C LYS A 299 -11.99 3.27 20.00
N GLN A 300 -11.42 3.63 18.86
CA GLN A 300 -11.65 4.95 18.27
C GLN A 300 -13.11 5.17 17.85
N ARG A 301 -13.76 4.17 17.24
CA ARG A 301 -15.18 4.24 16.90
C ARG A 301 -16.07 4.46 18.13
N SER A 302 -15.77 3.81 19.25
CA SER A 302 -16.52 4.01 20.49
C SER A 302 -16.29 5.41 21.08
N SER A 303 -15.07 5.94 21.00
CA SER A 303 -14.71 7.27 21.47
C SER A 303 -15.28 8.41 20.61
N ALA A 304 -15.53 8.17 19.33
CA ALA A 304 -16.14 9.14 18.43
C ALA A 304 -17.63 9.37 18.72
N GLY A 305 -18.30 8.48 19.46
CA GLY A 305 -19.76 8.47 19.61
C GLY A 305 -20.43 7.73 18.44
N ARG A 306 -21.53 7.01 18.71
CA ARG A 306 -22.27 6.24 17.70
C ARG A 306 -22.86 7.13 16.61
#